data_AF-A0AA38TZX4-F1
#
_entry.id   AF-A0AA38TZX4-F1
#
_cell.length_a   1.000
_cell.length_b   1.000
_cell.length_c   1.000
_cell.angle_alpha   90.00
_cell.angle_beta   90.00
_cell.angle_gamma   90.00
#
_symmetry.space_group_name_H-M   'P 1'
#
loop_
_entity.id
_entity.type
_entity.pdbx_description
1 polymer ?
#
loop_
_entity_poly.entity_id
_entity_poly.type
_entity_poly.pdbx_seq_one_letter_code
_entity_poly.pdbx_strand_id
1 'polypeptide(L)'
;KELLRCSEELKSEGNDHYRARRWEDALAAYRSALGRLPKLKSIPKPRSPEKDSDADESLSERDSSGQSSNEDLRKQDEVTPLTEEEAQVAKARSVLNANIGACYVKLGEHKEAVNACTEALRDDPNYIKVLQRRAASNEQLNTWSSLSSAQEDYNTLLGLVPESSNESRELQRTLQLLKPRLEAAQKRETTEMIDKLKGVGNSILGNFGLSTDNFHFVPNGQGGYSMNFSR
;
A
#
# COMPACT_ATOMS: atom_id res chain seq x y z
N LYS A 1 -22.81 -22.39 2.75
CA LYS A 1 -23.02 -22.53 4.21
C LYS A 1 -22.03 -23.48 4.91
N GLU A 2 -21.79 -24.69 4.40
CA GLU A 2 -20.85 -25.65 5.02
C GLU A 2 -19.39 -25.14 5.08
N LEU A 3 -18.91 -24.50 4.01
CA LEU A 3 -17.56 -23.90 3.96
C LEU A 3 -17.32 -22.86 5.07
N LEU A 4 -18.30 -22.00 5.34
CA LEU A 4 -18.23 -21.00 6.41
C LEU A 4 -18.15 -21.68 7.78
N ARG A 5 -18.96 -22.73 8.02
CA ARG A 5 -18.91 -23.49 9.27
C ARG A 5 -17.55 -24.14 9.50
N CYS A 6 -17.02 -24.84 8.49
CA CYS A 6 -15.70 -25.46 8.58
C CYS A 6 -14.58 -24.42 8.80
N SER A 7 -14.69 -23.23 8.19
CA SER A 7 -13.74 -22.14 8.43
C SER A 7 -13.81 -21.60 9.86
N GLU A 8 -15.01 -21.56 10.46
CA GLU A 8 -15.23 -21.07 11.82
C GLU A 8 -14.67 -22.03 12.87
N GLU A 9 -14.81 -23.34 12.65
CA GLU A 9 -14.21 -24.39 13.50
C GLU A 9 -12.69 -24.27 13.55
N LEU A 10 -12.04 -24.19 12.37
CA LEU A 10 -10.59 -24.00 12.25
C LEU A 10 -10.13 -22.65 12.83
N LYS A 11 -10.95 -21.60 12.69
CA LYS A 11 -10.68 -20.30 13.34
C LYS A 11 -10.72 -20.44 14.86
N SER A 12 -11.68 -21.19 15.40
CA SER A 12 -11.78 -21.43 16.84
C SER A 12 -10.54 -22.16 17.35
N GLU A 13 -10.12 -23.22 16.66
CA GLU A 13 -8.87 -23.94 16.95
C GLU A 13 -7.66 -22.99 16.93
N GLY A 14 -7.54 -22.17 15.89
CA GLY A 14 -6.48 -21.16 15.81
C GLY A 14 -6.51 -20.16 16.97
N ASN A 15 -7.70 -19.76 17.44
CA ASN A 15 -7.84 -18.90 18.62
C ASN A 15 -7.37 -19.59 19.90
N ASP A 16 -7.57 -20.90 20.03
CA ASP A 16 -7.11 -21.66 21.19
C ASP A 16 -5.59 -21.81 21.20
N HIS A 17 -4.97 -22.06 20.04
CA HIS A 17 -3.52 -21.99 19.87
C HIS A 17 -2.97 -20.60 20.18
N TYR A 18 -3.65 -19.54 19.72
CA TYR A 18 -3.26 -18.16 19.99
C TYR A 18 -3.30 -17.84 21.49
N ARG A 19 -4.36 -18.25 22.20
CA ARG A 19 -4.46 -18.11 23.66
C ARG A 19 -3.36 -18.89 24.39
N ALA A 20 -3.00 -20.06 23.87
CA ALA A 20 -1.90 -20.89 24.37
C ALA A 20 -0.50 -20.35 23.98
N ARG A 21 -0.40 -19.20 23.32
CA ARG A 21 0.86 -18.60 22.81
C ARG A 21 1.62 -19.47 21.81
N ARG A 22 0.93 -20.42 21.17
CA ARG A 22 1.48 -21.24 20.08
C ARG A 22 1.17 -20.55 18.75
N TRP A 23 1.94 -19.51 18.43
CA TRP A 23 1.66 -18.61 17.30
C TRP A 23 1.76 -19.30 15.94
N GLU A 24 2.72 -20.21 15.77
CA GLU A 24 2.89 -20.98 14.53
C GLU A 24 1.74 -21.96 14.29
N ASP A 25 1.31 -22.69 15.32
CA ASP A 25 0.12 -23.55 15.25
C ASP A 25 -1.14 -22.71 14.92
N ALA A 26 -1.29 -21.54 15.57
CA ALA A 26 -2.39 -20.63 15.29
C ALA A 26 -2.38 -20.15 13.84
N LEU A 27 -1.19 -19.81 13.30
CA LEU A 27 -1.02 -19.45 11.89
C LEU A 27 -1.44 -20.59 10.95
N ALA A 28 -1.03 -21.82 11.25
CA ALA A 28 -1.39 -22.98 10.46
C ALA A 28 -2.91 -23.18 10.42
N ALA A 29 -3.57 -23.08 11.57
CA ALA A 29 -5.03 -23.18 11.68
C ALA A 29 -5.76 -22.06 10.93
N TYR A 30 -5.35 -20.79 11.10
CA TYR A 30 -5.97 -19.66 10.40
C TYR A 30 -5.78 -19.71 8.88
N ARG A 31 -4.60 -20.12 8.40
CA ARG A 31 -4.34 -20.31 6.96
C ARG A 31 -5.19 -21.45 6.40
N SER A 32 -5.35 -22.52 7.15
CA SER A 32 -6.20 -23.64 6.78
C SER A 32 -7.67 -23.21 6.69
N ALA A 33 -8.15 -22.40 7.64
CA ALA A 33 -9.47 -21.79 7.59
C ALA A 33 -9.65 -20.89 6.36
N LEU A 34 -8.65 -20.03 6.07
CA LEU A 34 -8.69 -19.12 4.92
C LEU A 34 -8.72 -19.88 3.59
N GLY A 35 -8.00 -21.01 3.50
CA GLY A 35 -8.00 -21.88 2.32
C GLY A 35 -9.34 -22.55 2.02
N ARG A 36 -10.26 -22.64 3.00
CA ARG A 36 -11.63 -23.13 2.79
C ARG A 36 -12.57 -22.10 2.19
N LEU A 37 -12.20 -20.81 2.24
CA LEU A 37 -13.03 -19.71 1.76
C LEU A 37 -12.64 -19.34 0.33
N PRO A 38 -13.62 -19.11 -0.57
CA PRO A 38 -13.32 -18.69 -1.93
C PRO A 38 -12.63 -17.32 -1.93
N LYS A 39 -11.75 -17.08 -2.91
CA LYS A 39 -11.20 -15.75 -3.16
C LYS A 39 -12.25 -14.94 -3.92
N LEU A 40 -12.67 -13.82 -3.36
CA LEU A 40 -13.54 -12.88 -4.05
C LEU A 40 -12.74 -12.16 -5.14
N LYS A 41 -13.39 -11.86 -6.26
CA LYS A 41 -12.77 -11.03 -7.31
C LYS A 41 -12.50 -9.66 -6.70
N SER A 42 -11.26 -9.19 -6.79
CA SER A 42 -10.91 -7.86 -6.32
C SER A 42 -11.74 -6.83 -7.09
N ILE A 43 -12.48 -5.99 -6.37
CA ILE A 43 -13.04 -4.77 -6.97
C ILE A 43 -11.84 -3.93 -7.41
N PRO A 44 -11.73 -3.55 -8.70
CA PRO A 44 -10.67 -2.66 -9.14
C PRO A 44 -10.71 -1.39 -8.29
N LYS A 45 -9.56 -1.01 -7.70
CA LYS A 45 -9.45 0.27 -7.01
C LYS A 45 -9.84 1.36 -8.02
N PRO A 46 -10.77 2.28 -7.71
CA PRO A 46 -11.07 3.37 -8.61
C PRO A 46 -9.76 4.10 -8.90
N ARG A 47 -9.38 4.18 -10.19
CA ARG A 47 -8.28 5.04 -10.62
C ARG A 47 -8.56 6.42 -10.05
N SER A 48 -7.71 6.89 -9.15
CA SER A 48 -7.67 8.31 -8.81
C SER A 48 -7.55 9.08 -10.13
N PRO A 49 -8.37 10.13 -10.35
CA PRO A 49 -8.33 10.87 -11.60
C PRO A 49 -6.90 11.36 -11.81
N GLU A 50 -6.25 10.83 -12.85
CA GLU A 50 -5.02 11.39 -13.37
C GLU A 50 -5.36 12.86 -13.66
N LYS A 51 -4.64 13.77 -13.00
CA LYS A 51 -4.68 15.17 -13.38
C LYS A 51 -4.02 15.23 -14.76
N ASP A 52 -4.83 15.20 -15.80
CA ASP A 52 -4.44 15.64 -17.13
C ASP A 52 -3.98 17.08 -16.97
N SER A 53 -2.68 17.29 -16.91
CA SER A 53 -2.09 18.61 -17.08
C SER A 53 -2.17 18.92 -18.57
N ASP A 54 -3.02 19.90 -18.89
CA ASP A 54 -3.11 20.53 -20.20
C ASP A 54 -1.73 20.82 -20.79
N ALA A 55 -1.46 20.29 -21.98
CA ALA A 55 -0.42 20.80 -22.87
C ALA A 55 -0.76 20.49 -24.33
N ASP A 56 -1.35 21.51 -24.94
CA ASP A 56 -1.09 22.01 -26.29
C ASP A 56 -1.73 21.30 -27.50
N GLU A 57 -2.68 22.05 -28.07
CA GLU A 57 -3.33 21.87 -29.34
C GLU A 57 -2.43 22.43 -30.45
N SER A 58 -1.93 21.59 -31.36
CA SER A 58 -1.69 22.06 -32.72
C SER A 58 -1.93 20.93 -33.74
N LEU A 59 -2.87 21.22 -34.63
CA LEU A 59 -3.29 20.39 -35.76
C LEU A 59 -2.29 20.52 -36.92
N SER A 60 -1.95 19.42 -37.59
CA SER A 60 -2.14 19.34 -39.04
C SER A 60 -2.02 17.90 -39.59
N GLU A 61 -2.86 17.68 -40.58
CA GLU A 61 -3.34 16.45 -41.21
C GLU A 61 -2.27 15.57 -41.88
N ARG A 62 -2.52 14.25 -41.90
CA ARG A 62 -2.32 13.40 -43.11
C ARG A 62 -3.09 12.08 -43.02
N ASP A 63 -3.78 11.82 -44.13
CA ASP A 63 -4.62 10.69 -44.50
C ASP A 63 -3.84 9.37 -44.73
N SER A 64 -4.35 8.24 -44.23
CA SER A 64 -4.44 6.97 -44.97
C SER A 64 -4.94 5.81 -44.12
N SER A 65 -6.07 5.26 -44.57
CA SER A 65 -6.50 3.85 -44.57
C SER A 65 -5.74 2.84 -43.69
N GLY A 66 -6.46 2.32 -42.68
CA GLY A 66 -6.06 1.14 -41.92
C GLY A 66 -7.22 0.62 -41.10
N GLN A 67 -8.05 -0.24 -41.69
CA GLN A 67 -9.02 -1.06 -40.96
C GLN A 67 -8.27 -1.94 -39.95
N SER A 68 -8.43 -1.65 -38.67
CA SER A 68 -8.28 -2.63 -37.61
C SER A 68 -9.40 -2.41 -36.63
N SER A 69 -10.37 -3.33 -36.65
CA SER A 69 -11.47 -3.43 -35.71
C SER A 69 -10.94 -3.61 -34.29
N ASN A 70 -10.71 -2.50 -33.59
CA ASN A 70 -10.71 -2.49 -32.13
C ASN A 70 -12.16 -2.52 -31.66
N GLU A 71 -12.77 -3.71 -31.65
CA GLU A 71 -13.84 -4.00 -30.68
C GLU A 71 -13.20 -4.04 -29.28
N ASP A 72 -12.83 -2.86 -28.78
CA ASP A 72 -12.50 -2.68 -27.38
C ASP A 72 -13.80 -2.87 -26.60
N LEU A 73 -13.90 -4.05 -25.99
CA LEU A 73 -14.90 -4.45 -25.01
C LEU A 73 -14.88 -3.47 -23.84
N ARG A 74 -15.55 -2.33 -24.00
CA ARG A 74 -16.05 -1.49 -22.90
C ARG A 74 -17.17 -2.25 -22.20
N LYS A 75 -16.84 -3.34 -21.51
CA LYS A 75 -17.67 -3.82 -20.42
C LYS A 75 -17.58 -2.75 -19.34
N GLN A 76 -18.56 -1.86 -19.33
CA GLN A 76 -18.88 -1.10 -18.15
C GLN A 76 -19.02 -2.13 -17.03
N ASP A 77 -18.08 -2.11 -16.08
CA ASP A 77 -18.13 -2.95 -14.89
C ASP A 77 -19.38 -2.58 -14.11
N GLU A 78 -20.48 -3.26 -14.41
CA GLU A 78 -21.71 -3.20 -13.65
C GLU A 78 -21.36 -3.72 -12.25
N VAL A 79 -21.26 -2.78 -11.29
CA VAL A 79 -21.03 -3.07 -9.88
C VAL A 79 -22.27 -3.81 -9.37
N THR A 80 -22.28 -5.12 -9.56
CA THR A 80 -23.28 -6.00 -8.98
C THR A 80 -23.10 -5.94 -7.47
N PRO A 81 -24.14 -5.56 -6.70
CA PRO A 81 -24.06 -5.59 -5.25
C PRO A 81 -23.66 -6.98 -4.78
N LEU A 82 -22.65 -7.08 -3.91
CA LEU A 82 -22.24 -8.35 -3.32
C LEU A 82 -23.47 -9.06 -2.73
N THR A 83 -23.59 -10.35 -3.02
CA THR A 83 -24.61 -11.17 -2.37
C THR A 83 -24.32 -11.23 -0.86
N GLU A 84 -25.35 -11.45 -0.05
CA GLU A 84 -25.21 -11.59 1.40
C GLU A 84 -24.20 -12.70 1.77
N GLU A 85 -24.15 -13.79 1.00
CA GLU A 85 -23.18 -14.87 1.23
C GLU A 85 -21.74 -14.42 0.91
N GLU A 86 -21.53 -13.65 -0.16
CA GLU A 86 -20.21 -13.08 -0.49
C GLU A 86 -19.75 -12.06 0.55
N ALA A 87 -20.66 -11.23 1.09
CA ALA A 87 -20.35 -10.29 2.16
C ALA A 87 -19.94 -11.02 3.45
N GLN A 88 -20.61 -12.13 3.80
CA GLN A 88 -20.23 -12.97 4.94
C GLN A 88 -18.86 -13.63 4.73
N VAL A 89 -18.58 -14.09 3.51
CA VAL A 89 -17.26 -14.64 3.16
C VAL A 89 -16.18 -13.56 3.25
N ALA A 90 -16.41 -12.36 2.70
CA ALA A 90 -15.48 -11.23 2.79
C ALA A 90 -15.14 -10.91 4.25
N LYS A 91 -16.18 -10.78 5.10
CA LYS A 91 -16.01 -10.53 6.53
C LYS A 91 -15.22 -11.64 7.22
N ALA A 92 -15.52 -12.91 6.94
CA ALA A 92 -14.80 -14.05 7.52
C ALA A 92 -13.32 -14.06 7.11
N ARG A 93 -13.03 -13.80 5.82
CA ARG A 93 -11.67 -13.67 5.29
C ARG A 93 -10.91 -12.51 5.94
N SER A 94 -11.57 -11.35 6.09
CA SER A 94 -10.99 -10.19 6.76
C SER A 94 -10.57 -10.52 8.20
N VAL A 95 -11.44 -11.17 8.97
CA VAL A 95 -11.15 -11.61 10.35
C VAL A 95 -10.00 -12.62 10.40
N LEU A 96 -9.95 -13.58 9.47
CA LEU A 96 -8.86 -14.56 9.42
C LEU A 96 -7.51 -13.92 9.11
N ASN A 97 -7.46 -13.05 8.10
CA ASN A 97 -6.26 -12.29 7.76
C ASN A 97 -5.85 -11.34 8.90
N ALA A 98 -6.81 -10.74 9.60
CA ALA A 98 -6.55 -9.98 10.82
C ALA A 98 -5.87 -10.86 11.87
N ASN A 99 -6.39 -12.05 12.16
CA ASN A 99 -5.78 -12.96 13.14
C ASN A 99 -4.38 -13.43 12.72
N ILE A 100 -4.16 -13.74 11.43
CA ILE A 100 -2.84 -14.06 10.88
C ILE A 100 -1.87 -12.90 11.13
N GLY A 101 -2.27 -11.66 10.84
CA GLY A 101 -1.47 -10.48 11.15
C GLY A 101 -1.16 -10.33 12.64
N ALA A 102 -2.07 -10.76 13.52
CA ALA A 102 -1.84 -10.75 14.98
C ALA A 102 -0.68 -11.69 15.36
N CYS A 103 -0.68 -12.91 14.81
CA CYS A 103 0.36 -13.88 15.06
C CYS A 103 1.72 -13.36 14.59
N TYR A 104 1.80 -12.79 13.40
CA TYR A 104 3.05 -12.23 12.87
C TYR A 104 3.60 -11.09 13.72
N VAL A 105 2.74 -10.22 14.25
CA VAL A 105 3.18 -9.21 15.23
C VAL A 105 3.74 -9.85 16.48
N LYS A 106 3.17 -10.96 16.97
CA LYS A 106 3.71 -11.70 18.12
C LYS A 106 5.04 -12.42 17.82
N LEU A 107 5.28 -12.79 16.57
CA LEU A 107 6.54 -13.37 16.10
C LEU A 107 7.62 -12.32 15.77
N GLY A 108 7.26 -11.03 15.72
CA GLY A 108 8.19 -9.96 15.29
C GLY A 108 8.36 -9.84 13.77
N GLU A 109 7.58 -10.61 13.00
CA GLU A 109 7.59 -10.64 11.54
C GLU A 109 6.73 -9.50 10.97
N HIS A 110 7.23 -8.26 11.07
CA HIS A 110 6.44 -7.07 10.75
C HIS A 110 6.07 -6.93 9.27
N LYS A 111 6.87 -7.46 8.33
CA LYS A 111 6.54 -7.40 6.89
C LYS A 111 5.34 -8.28 6.56
N GLU A 112 5.34 -9.48 7.11
CA GLU A 112 4.30 -10.48 6.98
C GLU A 112 3.01 -10.02 7.66
N ALA A 113 3.13 -9.36 8.82
CA ALA A 113 2.00 -8.71 9.49
C ALA A 113 1.34 -7.64 8.60
N VAL A 114 2.13 -6.76 7.96
CA VAL A 114 1.62 -5.73 7.04
C VAL A 114 0.90 -6.35 5.85
N ASN A 115 1.45 -7.42 5.28
CA ASN A 115 0.84 -8.14 4.16
C ASN A 115 -0.52 -8.74 4.56
N ALA A 116 -0.57 -9.47 5.68
CA ALA A 116 -1.82 -10.05 6.19
C ALA A 116 -2.87 -8.98 6.52
N CYS A 117 -2.46 -7.89 7.17
CA CYS A 117 -3.37 -6.76 7.43
C CYS A 117 -3.87 -6.10 6.14
N THR A 118 -3.03 -6.01 5.10
CA THR A 118 -3.44 -5.46 3.80
C THR A 118 -4.48 -6.34 3.12
N GLU A 119 -4.34 -7.67 3.18
CA GLU A 119 -5.38 -8.58 2.70
C GLU A 119 -6.68 -8.46 3.51
N ALA A 120 -6.59 -8.27 4.84
CA ALA A 120 -7.78 -8.04 5.66
C ALA A 120 -8.52 -6.74 5.29
N LEU A 121 -7.77 -5.66 5.01
CA LEU A 121 -8.33 -4.36 4.63
C LEU A 121 -8.88 -4.32 3.20
N ARG A 122 -8.49 -5.27 2.33
CA ARG A 122 -9.15 -5.44 1.02
C ARG A 122 -10.59 -5.91 1.18
N ASP A 123 -10.84 -6.77 2.16
CA ASP A 123 -12.16 -7.32 2.44
C ASP A 123 -13.00 -6.42 3.39
N ASP A 124 -12.36 -5.73 4.34
CA ASP A 124 -12.99 -4.73 5.23
C ASP A 124 -12.08 -3.49 5.42
N PRO A 125 -12.24 -2.44 4.61
CA PRO A 125 -11.37 -1.26 4.63
C PRO A 125 -11.40 -0.46 5.94
N ASN A 126 -12.49 -0.56 6.71
CA ASN A 126 -12.70 0.23 7.92
C ASN A 126 -12.42 -0.60 9.20
N TYR A 127 -11.71 -1.72 9.07
CA TYR A 127 -11.40 -2.57 10.21
C TYR A 127 -10.35 -1.93 11.13
N ILE A 128 -10.83 -1.16 12.12
CA ILE A 128 -10.04 -0.37 13.09
C ILE A 128 -8.85 -1.15 13.67
N LYS A 129 -9.06 -2.37 14.20
CA LYS A 129 -7.98 -3.17 14.81
C LYS A 129 -6.87 -3.55 13.82
N VAL A 130 -7.22 -3.70 12.54
CA VAL A 130 -6.27 -4.05 11.49
C VAL A 130 -5.49 -2.82 11.04
N LEU A 131 -6.15 -1.67 10.88
CA LEU A 131 -5.49 -0.39 10.61
C LEU A 131 -4.46 -0.06 11.69
N GLN A 132 -4.85 -0.15 12.97
CA GLN A 132 -3.94 0.08 14.10
C GLN A 132 -2.73 -0.85 14.07
N ARG A 133 -2.95 -2.14 13.76
CA ARG A 133 -1.87 -3.13 13.69
C ARG A 133 -0.94 -2.93 12.51
N ARG A 134 -1.49 -2.58 11.34
CA ARG A 134 -0.70 -2.32 10.14
C ARG A 134 0.16 -1.08 10.33
N ALA A 135 -0.41 0.00 10.87
CA ALA A 135 0.30 1.22 11.21
C ALA A 135 1.47 0.94 12.17
N ALA A 136 1.21 0.24 13.28
CA ALA A 136 2.25 -0.10 14.25
C ALA A 136 3.34 -0.99 13.65
N SER A 137 2.98 -1.97 12.81
CA SER A 137 3.97 -2.84 12.15
C SER A 137 4.81 -2.06 11.13
N ASN A 138 4.20 -1.14 10.40
CA ASN A 138 4.89 -0.24 9.47
C ASN A 138 5.85 0.73 10.18
N GLU A 139 5.49 1.21 11.37
CA GLU A 139 6.40 2.01 12.20
C GLU A 139 7.64 1.23 12.64
N GLN A 140 7.51 -0.08 12.87
CA GLN A 140 8.63 -0.96 13.21
C GLN A 140 9.55 -1.21 12.00
N LEU A 141 9.03 -1.20 10.78
CA LEU A 141 9.84 -1.33 9.55
C LEU A 141 10.67 -0.06 9.27
N ASN A 142 10.15 1.10 9.67
CA ASN A 142 10.87 2.39 9.67
C ASN A 142 11.55 2.76 8.33
N THR A 143 10.96 2.38 7.20
CA THR A 143 11.32 2.88 5.86
C THR A 143 10.42 4.06 5.49
N TRP A 144 10.81 4.88 4.54
CA TRP A 144 9.99 6.00 4.08
C TRP A 144 8.62 5.51 3.58
N SER A 145 8.60 4.42 2.82
CA SER A 145 7.36 3.79 2.33
C SER A 145 6.49 3.24 3.45
N SER A 146 7.07 2.58 4.46
CA SER A 146 6.30 2.02 5.56
C SER A 146 5.74 3.12 6.45
N LEU A 147 6.54 4.13 6.80
CA LEU A 147 6.09 5.26 7.61
C LEU A 147 5.01 6.09 6.89
N SER A 148 5.09 6.25 5.57
CA SER A 148 4.02 6.87 4.77
C SER A 148 2.73 6.06 4.87
N SER A 149 2.81 4.73 4.72
CA SER A 149 1.65 3.85 4.87
C SER A 149 1.08 3.88 6.29
N ALA A 150 1.91 3.97 7.34
CA ALA A 150 1.43 4.13 8.72
C ALA A 150 0.69 5.46 8.92
N GLN A 151 1.19 6.54 8.32
CA GLN A 151 0.53 7.85 8.36
C GLN A 151 -0.87 7.79 7.72
N GLU A 152 -1.00 7.14 6.57
CA GLU A 152 -2.30 6.92 5.91
C GLU A 152 -3.27 6.12 6.79
N ASP A 153 -2.80 5.06 7.44
CA ASP A 153 -3.61 4.26 8.37
C ASP A 153 -4.10 5.09 9.56
N TYR A 154 -3.24 5.92 10.16
CA TYR A 154 -3.63 6.79 11.26
C TYR A 154 -4.60 7.90 10.85
N ASN A 155 -4.44 8.47 9.65
CA ASN A 155 -5.41 9.41 9.10
C ASN A 155 -6.77 8.74 8.84
N THR A 156 -6.76 7.51 8.33
CA THR A 156 -8.00 6.73 8.14
C THR A 156 -8.68 6.48 9.48
N LEU A 157 -7.92 6.10 10.51
CA LEU A 157 -8.44 5.88 11.86
C LEU A 157 -9.07 7.15 12.46
N LEU A 158 -8.45 8.32 12.27
CA LEU A 158 -9.02 9.59 12.72
C LEU A 158 -10.40 9.89 12.11
N GLY A 159 -10.64 9.45 10.88
CA GLY A 159 -11.96 9.58 10.23
C GLY A 159 -13.01 8.59 10.74
N LEU A 160 -12.61 7.52 11.44
CA LEU A 160 -13.50 6.47 11.94
C LEU A 160 -13.87 6.63 13.42
N VAL A 161 -13.04 7.33 14.20
CA VAL A 161 -13.25 7.52 15.64
C VAL A 161 -13.88 8.89 15.94
N PRO A 162 -14.73 9.02 16.97
CA PRO A 162 -15.27 10.32 17.36
C PRO A 162 -14.16 11.30 17.73
N GLU A 163 -14.21 12.53 17.21
CA GLU A 163 -13.15 13.54 17.42
C GLU A 163 -12.87 13.84 18.89
N SER A 164 -13.90 13.81 19.74
CA SER A 164 -13.82 14.09 21.18
C SER A 164 -13.23 12.94 22.01
N SER A 165 -13.06 11.76 21.40
CA SER A 165 -12.57 10.56 22.09
C SER A 165 -11.11 10.70 22.56
N ASN A 166 -10.75 9.93 23.59
CA ASN A 166 -9.34 9.82 24.00
C ASN A 166 -8.48 9.22 22.88
N GLU A 167 -9.04 8.30 22.09
CA GLU A 167 -8.38 7.64 20.96
C GLU A 167 -7.99 8.64 19.86
N SER A 168 -8.89 9.56 19.50
CA SER A 168 -8.59 10.65 18.55
C SER A 168 -7.37 11.49 19.01
N ARG A 169 -7.34 11.88 20.29
CA ARG A 169 -6.21 12.63 20.87
C ARG A 169 -4.90 11.84 20.87
N GLU A 170 -4.97 10.53 21.09
CA GLU A 170 -3.81 9.64 21.03
C GLU A 170 -3.28 9.52 19.59
N LEU A 171 -4.17 9.28 18.62
CA LEU A 171 -3.82 9.20 17.20
C LEU A 171 -3.19 10.50 16.68
N GLN A 172 -3.73 11.65 17.06
CA GLN A 172 -3.14 12.95 16.72
C GLN A 172 -1.72 13.11 17.27
N ARG A 173 -1.47 12.67 18.51
CA ARG A 173 -0.12 12.70 19.09
C ARG A 173 0.82 11.76 18.35
N THR A 174 0.38 10.55 18.03
CA THR A 174 1.18 9.59 17.26
C THR A 174 1.58 10.17 15.90
N LEU A 175 0.65 10.82 15.19
CA LEU A 175 0.96 11.50 13.92
C LEU A 175 1.98 12.63 14.08
N GLN A 176 1.90 13.43 15.15
CA GLN A 176 2.90 14.47 15.43
C GLN A 176 4.29 13.88 15.69
N LEU A 177 4.37 12.74 16.38
CA LEU A 177 5.62 12.02 16.63
C LEU A 177 6.16 11.31 15.38
N LEU A 178 5.28 10.87 14.49
CA LEU A 178 5.63 10.19 13.25
C LEU A 178 6.23 11.17 12.22
N LYS A 179 5.73 12.40 12.17
CA LYS A 179 6.15 13.42 11.20
C LYS A 179 7.68 13.60 11.07
N PRO A 180 8.46 13.86 12.14
CA PRO A 180 9.91 14.02 12.00
C PRO A 180 10.61 12.74 11.55
N ARG A 181 10.10 11.55 11.92
CA ARG A 181 10.65 10.26 11.48
C ARG A 181 10.42 10.07 9.99
N LEU A 182 9.25 10.43 9.49
CA LEU A 182 8.89 10.37 8.08
C LEU A 182 9.78 11.30 7.23
N GLU A 183 9.93 12.56 7.64
CA GLU A 183 10.79 13.54 6.97
C GLU A 183 12.25 13.09 6.95
N ALA A 184 12.75 12.53 8.07
CA ALA A 184 14.10 11.99 8.15
C ALA A 184 14.30 10.79 7.22
N ALA A 185 13.36 9.84 7.20
CA ALA A 185 13.41 8.68 6.31
C ALA A 185 13.35 9.09 4.84
N GLN A 186 12.46 10.03 4.49
CA GLN A 186 12.35 10.59 3.15
C GLN A 186 13.68 11.21 2.70
N LYS A 187 14.25 12.12 3.50
CA LYS A 187 15.52 12.78 3.17
C LYS A 187 16.65 11.77 3.00
N ARG A 188 16.72 10.77 3.88
CA ARG A 188 17.75 9.72 3.81
C ARG A 188 17.62 8.90 2.52
N GLU A 189 16.45 8.33 2.25
CA GLU A 189 16.25 7.46 1.09
C GLU A 189 16.37 8.22 -0.24
N THR A 190 15.91 9.47 -0.30
CA THR A 190 16.12 10.33 -1.49
C THR A 190 17.59 10.65 -1.72
N THR A 191 18.36 10.93 -0.67
CA THR A 191 19.81 11.14 -0.78
C THR A 191 20.50 9.88 -1.28
N GLU A 192 20.22 8.71 -0.67
CA GLU A 192 20.77 7.42 -1.10
C GLU A 192 20.40 7.08 -2.57
N MET A 193 19.19 7.44 -3.01
CA MET A 193 18.75 7.25 -4.39
C MET A 193 19.51 8.15 -5.36
N ILE A 194 19.67 9.44 -5.02
CA ILE A 194 20.44 10.40 -5.84
C ILE A 194 21.89 9.96 -5.94
N ASP A 195 22.50 9.52 -4.84
CA ASP A 195 23.90 9.05 -4.81
C ASP A 195 24.08 7.80 -5.69
N LYS A 196 23.14 6.86 -5.65
CA LYS A 196 23.14 5.68 -6.54
C LYS A 196 23.00 6.10 -8.01
N LEU A 197 22.10 7.03 -8.31
CA LEU A 197 21.90 7.52 -9.68
C LEU A 197 23.15 8.23 -10.22
N LYS A 198 23.81 9.04 -9.38
CA LYS A 198 25.13 9.62 -9.68
C LYS A 198 26.17 8.55 -9.93
N GLY A 199 26.24 7.51 -9.08
CA GLY A 199 27.17 6.40 -9.26
C GLY A 199 26.99 5.67 -10.60
N VAL A 200 25.74 5.41 -11.00
CA VAL A 200 25.42 4.82 -12.31
C VAL A 200 25.82 5.78 -13.44
N GLY A 201 25.46 7.06 -13.33
CA GLY A 201 25.84 8.09 -14.31
C GLY A 201 27.35 8.20 -14.48
N ASN A 202 28.10 8.25 -13.39
CA ASN A 202 29.56 8.29 -13.37
C ASN A 202 30.21 7.01 -13.90
N SER A 203 29.57 5.86 -13.74
CA SER A 203 30.08 4.62 -14.33
C SER A 203 30.00 4.63 -15.87
N ILE A 204 28.99 5.32 -16.44
CA ILE A 204 28.84 5.48 -17.89
C ILE A 204 29.72 6.63 -18.39
N LEU A 205 29.65 7.79 -17.73
CA LEU A 205 30.36 9.01 -18.10
C LEU A 205 31.86 8.92 -17.85
N GLY A 206 32.29 8.16 -16.84
CA GLY A 206 33.70 7.99 -16.48
C GLY A 206 34.53 7.36 -17.60
N ASN A 207 33.93 6.46 -18.39
CA ASN A 207 34.57 5.89 -19.58
C ASN A 207 34.87 6.93 -20.68
N PHE A 208 34.28 8.13 -20.57
CA PHE A 208 34.52 9.27 -21.44
C PHE A 208 35.29 10.41 -20.73
N GLY A 209 35.79 10.18 -19.52
CA GLY A 209 36.47 11.20 -18.71
C GLY A 209 35.52 12.28 -18.17
N LEU A 210 34.24 11.95 -17.97
CA LEU A 210 33.19 12.86 -17.52
C LEU A 210 32.60 12.40 -16.17
N SER A 211 32.02 13.35 -15.41
CA SER A 211 31.28 13.11 -14.18
C SER A 211 29.91 13.79 -14.21
N THR A 212 28.91 13.23 -13.52
CA THR A 212 27.62 13.87 -13.25
C THR A 212 27.79 15.18 -12.47
N ASP A 213 28.90 15.37 -11.76
CA ASP A 213 29.19 16.62 -11.06
C ASP A 213 29.69 17.74 -12.00
N ASN A 214 30.02 17.40 -13.25
CA ASN A 214 30.38 18.40 -14.27
C ASN A 214 29.14 19.15 -14.80
N PHE A 215 27.94 18.61 -14.59
CA PHE A 215 26.69 19.17 -15.08
C PHE A 215 25.98 19.99 -13.98
N HIS A 216 25.86 21.30 -14.20
CA HIS A 216 25.29 22.27 -13.28
C HIS A 216 23.95 22.77 -13.82
N PHE A 217 22.87 22.55 -13.08
CA PHE A 217 21.54 23.02 -13.47
C PHE A 217 21.26 24.38 -12.83
N VAL A 218 20.96 25.38 -13.66
CA VAL A 218 20.63 26.76 -13.24
C VAL A 218 19.20 27.08 -13.67
N PRO A 219 18.28 27.49 -12.78
CA PRO A 219 16.91 27.83 -13.15
C PRO A 219 16.89 29.06 -14.08
N ASN A 220 16.12 29.00 -15.17
CA ASN A 220 16.10 30.03 -16.23
C ASN A 220 14.95 31.07 -16.08
N GLY A 221 14.17 31.01 -15.01
CA GLY A 221 13.08 31.95 -14.71
C GLY A 221 11.77 31.74 -15.49
N GLN A 222 11.75 30.88 -16.52
CA GLN A 222 10.54 30.52 -17.30
C GLN A 222 9.96 29.15 -16.92
N GLY A 223 10.30 28.66 -15.73
CA GLY A 223 9.92 27.33 -15.27
C GLY A 223 10.80 26.19 -15.81
N GLY A 224 11.88 26.50 -16.54
CA GLY A 224 12.87 25.53 -17.02
C GLY A 224 14.23 25.61 -16.32
N TYR A 225 15.11 24.66 -16.64
CA TYR A 225 16.49 24.61 -16.17
C TYR A 225 17.46 24.72 -17.36
N SER A 226 18.46 25.59 -17.26
CA SER A 226 19.61 25.64 -18.15
C SER A 226 20.71 24.74 -17.60
N MET A 227 21.32 23.89 -18.44
CA MET A 227 22.39 22.98 -18.03
C MET A 227 23.74 23.52 -18.51
N ASN A 228 24.60 23.88 -17.57
CA ASN A 228 25.98 24.28 -17.82
C ASN A 228 26.93 23.11 -17.56
N PHE A 229 27.93 22.95 -18.42
CA PHE A 229 28.97 21.94 -18.25
C PHE A 229 30.29 22.62 -17.89
N SER A 230 30.92 22.21 -16.79
CA SER A 230 32.27 22.61 -16.40
C SER A 230 33.19 21.40 -16.39
N ARG A 231 34.34 21.53 -17.05
CA ARG A 231 35.33 20.47 -17.22
C ARG A 231 36.45 20.60 -16.19
#